data_AF-A0A380K6K8-F1
#
_entry.id   AF-A0A380K6K8-F1
#
_cell.length_a   1.000
_cell.length_b   1.000
_cell.length_c   1.000
_cell.angle_alpha   90.00
_cell.angle_beta   90.00
_cell.angle_gamma   90.00
#
_symmetry.space_group_name_H-M   'P 1'
#
loop_
_entity.id
_entity.type
_entity.pdbx_description
1 polymer ?
#
loop_
_entity_poly.entity_id
_entity_poly.type
_entity_poly.pdbx_seq_one_letter_code
_entity_poly.pdbx_strand_id
1 'polypeptide(L)'
;MNPLVGTDSPLFLANVTFEPGCRNHWHVHNADKGGGQILICTAGQGWYQEEGKEAVSLEPGKVIVIPANTKHWHGAKKDSWFGHISVEVPGENTSNTWLEAVSDDDYNAL
;
A
#
# COMPACT_ATOMS: atom_id res chain seq x y z
N MET A 1 3.14 7.76 9.16
CA MET A 1 2.35 6.58 9.59
C MET A 1 1.96 6.76 11.05
N ASN A 2 0.72 6.39 11.41
CA ASN A 2 0.22 6.41 12.78
C ASN A 2 -0.41 5.05 13.12
N PRO A 3 0.22 4.20 13.94
CA PRO A 3 -0.37 2.93 14.38
C PRO A 3 -1.73 3.14 15.07
N LEU A 4 -2.71 2.29 14.75
CA LEU A 4 -4.08 2.39 15.26
C LEU A 4 -4.39 1.38 16.36
N VAL A 5 -3.49 0.43 16.59
CA VAL A 5 -3.64 -0.67 17.54
C VAL A 5 -2.39 -0.80 18.40
N GLY A 6 -2.58 -1.32 19.62
CA GLY A 6 -1.49 -1.62 20.56
C GLY A 6 -0.67 -2.84 20.12
N THR A 7 0.47 -3.04 20.75
CA THR A 7 1.38 -4.17 20.48
C THR A 7 0.82 -5.53 20.92
N ASP A 8 -0.25 -5.53 21.70
CA ASP A 8 -1.00 -6.69 22.16
C ASP A 8 -2.06 -7.16 21.14
N SER A 9 -2.33 -6.36 20.10
CA SER A 9 -3.25 -6.72 19.03
C SER A 9 -2.67 -7.84 18.17
N PRO A 10 -3.45 -8.88 17.81
CA PRO A 10 -3.02 -9.92 16.89
C PRO A 10 -2.91 -9.42 15.44
N LEU A 11 -3.40 -8.22 15.15
CA LEU A 11 -3.33 -7.56 13.85
C LEU A 11 -2.57 -6.25 13.97
N PHE A 12 -1.76 -5.91 12.96
CA PHE A 12 -1.20 -4.58 12.82
C PHE A 12 -2.05 -3.72 11.88
N LEU A 13 -2.42 -2.53 12.34
CA LEU A 13 -3.15 -1.53 11.57
C LEU A 13 -2.48 -0.18 11.74
N ALA A 14 -2.35 0.57 10.67
CA ALA A 14 -1.85 1.94 10.72
C ALA A 14 -2.58 2.86 9.74
N ASN A 15 -2.85 4.09 10.17
CA ASN A 15 -3.24 5.17 9.27
C ASN A 15 -1.99 5.73 8.60
N VAL A 16 -1.98 5.73 7.27
CA VAL A 16 -0.91 6.27 6.44
C VAL A 16 -1.46 7.43 5.64
N THR A 17 -0.66 8.49 5.53
CA THR A 17 -0.98 9.67 4.74
C THR A 17 0.21 9.98 3.84
N PHE A 18 -0.06 10.19 2.57
CA PHE A 18 0.87 10.61 1.54
C PHE A 18 0.53 12.05 1.13
N GLU A 19 1.53 12.92 1.09
CA GLU A 19 1.42 14.24 0.45
C GLU A 19 1.30 14.08 -1.07
N PRO A 20 0.79 15.08 -1.82
CA PRO A 20 0.68 15.00 -3.28
C PRO A 20 1.99 14.55 -3.94
N GLY A 21 1.92 13.56 -4.84
CA GLY A 21 3.10 12.99 -5.52
C GLY A 21 3.90 11.98 -4.70
N CYS A 22 3.69 11.90 -3.38
CA CYS A 22 4.40 10.99 -2.51
C CYS A 22 3.89 9.55 -2.70
N ARG A 23 4.83 8.63 -2.84
CA ARG A 23 4.57 7.20 -3.05
C ARG A 23 5.68 6.38 -2.44
N ASN A 24 5.36 5.17 -2.03
CA ASN A 24 6.38 4.24 -1.57
C ASN A 24 7.16 3.65 -2.76
N HIS A 25 8.28 3.00 -2.46
CA HIS A 25 8.98 2.19 -3.44
C HIS A 25 8.17 0.94 -3.77
N TRP A 26 8.51 0.31 -4.89
CA TRP A 26 8.08 -1.05 -5.13
C TRP A 26 8.49 -1.94 -3.94
N HIS A 27 7.58 -2.80 -3.51
CA HIS A 27 7.84 -3.71 -2.40
C HIS A 27 6.97 -4.95 -2.46
N VAL A 28 7.34 -5.94 -1.64
CA VAL A 28 6.67 -7.22 -1.53
C VAL A 28 6.45 -7.53 -0.04
N HIS A 29 5.22 -7.89 0.31
CA HIS A 29 4.90 -8.53 1.58
C HIS A 29 5.01 -10.05 1.40
N ASN A 30 6.11 -10.67 1.84
CA ASN A 30 6.31 -12.10 1.69
C ASN A 30 5.59 -12.89 2.79
N ALA A 31 5.11 -14.07 2.44
CA ALA A 31 4.65 -15.09 3.37
C ALA A 31 4.65 -16.46 2.69
N ASP A 32 4.89 -17.53 3.45
CA ASP A 32 4.80 -18.91 2.95
C ASP A 32 3.33 -19.35 2.84
N LYS A 33 2.48 -18.84 3.72
CA LYS A 33 1.04 -19.12 3.77
C LYS A 33 0.28 -17.95 4.37
N GLY A 34 -0.88 -17.62 3.79
CA GLY A 34 -1.65 -16.43 4.17
C GLY A 34 -0.90 -15.16 3.81
N GLY A 35 -0.90 -14.17 4.70
CA GLY A 35 -0.13 -12.94 4.54
C GLY A 35 -0.72 -11.94 3.54
N GLY A 36 0.07 -10.91 3.25
CA GLY A 36 -0.28 -9.83 2.33
C GLY A 36 -0.71 -8.56 3.06
N GLN A 37 -1.38 -7.68 2.33
CA GLN A 37 -1.79 -6.37 2.82
C GLN A 37 -3.21 -6.03 2.37
N ILE A 38 -3.93 -5.29 3.20
CA ILE A 38 -5.19 -4.66 2.80
C ILE A 38 -5.05 -3.16 2.94
N LEU A 39 -5.47 -2.43 1.90
CA LEU A 39 -5.60 -0.98 1.92
C LEU A 39 -7.08 -0.62 2.01
N ILE A 40 -7.46 0.14 3.02
CA ILE A 40 -8.81 0.68 3.17
C ILE A 40 -8.70 2.20 2.98
N CYS A 41 -9.15 2.69 1.83
CA CYS A 41 -9.02 4.09 1.44
C CYS A 41 -10.00 4.94 2.24
N THR A 42 -9.50 5.99 2.90
CA THR A 42 -10.32 6.80 3.83
C THR A 42 -10.51 8.24 3.37
N ALA A 43 -9.53 8.82 2.68
CA ALA A 43 -9.58 10.21 2.24
C ALA A 43 -8.61 10.50 1.09
N GLY A 44 -8.86 11.60 0.37
CA GLY A 44 -8.00 12.04 -0.72
C GLY A 44 -8.04 11.12 -1.95
N GLN A 45 -7.02 11.22 -2.81
CA GLN A 45 -6.93 10.40 -4.01
C GLN A 45 -5.51 9.85 -4.19
N GLY A 46 -5.41 8.57 -4.51
CA GLY A 46 -4.13 7.88 -4.67
C GLY A 46 -4.06 6.98 -5.90
N TRP A 47 -2.94 6.29 -5.99
CA TRP A 47 -2.66 5.24 -6.96
C TRP A 47 -2.21 3.98 -6.23
N TYR A 48 -2.59 2.83 -6.76
CA TYR A 48 -2.05 1.52 -6.45
C TYR A 48 -1.67 0.84 -7.76
N GLN A 49 -0.56 0.11 -7.79
CA GLN A 49 -0.19 -0.67 -8.96
C GLN A 49 0.57 -1.93 -8.56
N GLU A 50 0.25 -3.04 -9.22
CA GLU A 50 1.04 -4.27 -9.22
C GLU A 50 1.96 -4.30 -10.43
N GLU A 51 3.12 -4.96 -10.30
CA GLU A 51 4.06 -5.09 -11.41
C GLU A 51 3.39 -5.75 -12.62
N GLY A 52 3.51 -5.09 -13.78
CA GLY A 52 2.94 -5.56 -15.04
C GLY A 52 1.43 -5.36 -15.20
N LYS A 53 0.76 -4.69 -14.26
CA LYS A 53 -0.68 -4.35 -14.34
C LYS A 53 -0.91 -2.85 -14.48
N GLU A 54 -2.10 -2.49 -14.96
CA GLU A 54 -2.56 -1.10 -14.97
C GLU A 54 -2.71 -0.56 -13.54
N ALA A 55 -2.44 0.74 -13.37
CA ALA A 55 -2.64 1.40 -12.09
C ALA A 55 -4.14 1.55 -11.78
N VAL A 56 -4.49 1.44 -10.50
CA VAL A 56 -5.85 1.55 -9.98
C VAL A 56 -5.98 2.84 -9.17
N SER A 57 -6.94 3.69 -9.55
CA SER A 57 -7.29 4.91 -8.79
C SER A 57 -7.78 4.53 -7.40
N LEU A 58 -7.22 5.13 -6.36
CA LEU A 58 -7.63 4.96 -4.97
C LEU A 58 -8.47 6.15 -4.52
N GLU A 59 -9.66 5.88 -3.99
CA GLU A 59 -10.64 6.87 -3.57
C GLU A 59 -11.35 6.39 -2.29
N PRO A 60 -11.92 7.28 -1.46
CA PRO A 60 -12.52 6.90 -0.19
C PRO A 60 -13.59 5.82 -0.34
N GLY A 61 -13.53 4.79 0.51
CA GLY A 61 -14.42 3.63 0.46
C GLY A 61 -13.91 2.48 -0.42
N LYS A 62 -12.88 2.69 -1.25
CA LYS A 62 -12.25 1.59 -2.00
C LYS A 62 -11.39 0.73 -1.07
N VAL A 63 -11.44 -0.58 -1.29
CA VAL A 63 -10.59 -1.57 -0.61
C VAL A 63 -9.73 -2.30 -1.63
N ILE A 64 -8.43 -2.38 -1.40
CA ILE A 64 -7.50 -3.21 -2.18
C ILE A 64 -7.01 -4.34 -1.29
N VAL A 65 -7.16 -5.58 -1.77
CA VAL A 65 -6.57 -6.76 -1.14
C VAL A 65 -5.36 -7.14 -1.97
N ILE A 66 -4.19 -7.11 -1.36
CA ILE A 66 -2.90 -7.35 -1.98
C ILE A 66 -2.40 -8.71 -1.46
N PRO A 67 -2.42 -9.75 -2.29
CA PRO A 67 -1.92 -11.06 -1.89
C PRO A 67 -0.46 -11.00 -1.44
N ALA A 68 -0.06 -11.95 -0.59
CA ALA A 68 1.34 -12.15 -0.29
C ALA A 68 2.15 -12.42 -1.56
N ASN A 69 3.42 -12.02 -1.55
CA ASN A 69 4.37 -12.18 -2.64
C ASN A 69 4.05 -11.36 -3.91
N THR A 70 3.10 -10.43 -3.84
CA THR A 70 2.82 -9.47 -4.92
C THR A 70 3.73 -8.25 -4.84
N LYS A 71 4.51 -8.00 -5.90
CA LYS A 71 5.27 -6.75 -6.06
C LYS A 71 4.34 -5.61 -6.44
N HIS A 72 4.30 -4.57 -5.62
CA HIS A 72 3.38 -3.46 -5.79
C HIS A 72 3.93 -2.15 -5.19
N TRP A 73 3.29 -1.05 -5.53
CA TRP A 73 3.44 0.25 -4.87
C TRP A 73 2.09 0.92 -4.68
N HIS A 74 2.04 1.91 -3.79
CA HIS A 74 0.90 2.81 -3.63
C HIS A 74 1.33 4.17 -3.09
N GLY A 75 0.50 5.17 -3.34
CA GLY A 75 0.80 6.54 -2.96
C GLY A 75 -0.34 7.49 -3.30
N ALA A 76 -0.05 8.77 -3.11
CA ALA A 76 -0.92 9.86 -3.52
C ALA A 76 -0.91 10.07 -5.04
N LYS A 77 -1.96 10.71 -5.57
CA LYS A 77 -1.93 11.31 -6.90
C LYS A 77 -1.07 12.57 -6.90
N LYS A 78 -0.72 13.07 -8.09
CA LYS A 78 0.17 14.24 -8.25
C LYS A 78 -0.37 15.52 -7.60
N ASP A 79 -1.68 15.69 -7.54
CA ASP A 79 -2.39 16.92 -7.19
C ASP A 79 -3.36 16.74 -6.01
N SER A 80 -3.28 15.60 -5.33
CA SER A 80 -4.14 15.28 -4.19
C SER A 80 -3.34 14.53 -3.14
N TRP A 81 -3.55 14.85 -1.87
CA TRP A 81 -3.05 14.01 -0.78
C TRP A 81 -3.86 12.71 -0.74
N PHE A 82 -3.36 11.68 -0.06
CA PHE A 82 -4.05 10.41 0.09
C PHE A 82 -3.93 9.85 1.50
N GLY A 83 -5.04 9.38 2.06
CA GLY A 83 -5.10 8.76 3.39
C GLY A 83 -5.77 7.39 3.34
N HIS A 84 -5.13 6.39 3.92
CA HIS A 84 -5.69 5.04 4.02
C HIS A 84 -5.28 4.35 5.31
N ILE A 85 -6.06 3.34 5.70
CA ILE A 85 -5.65 2.37 6.71
C ILE A 85 -4.93 1.25 5.97
N SER A 86 -3.71 0.94 6.40
CA SER A 86 -2.99 -0.26 6.01
C SER A 86 -3.20 -1.33 7.08
N VAL A 87 -3.55 -2.53 6.65
CA VAL A 87 -3.67 -3.72 7.49
C VAL A 87 -2.67 -4.75 7.00
N GLU A 88 -1.82 -5.24 7.89
CA GLU A 88 -0.95 -6.39 7.61
C GLU A 88 -1.75 -7.66 7.89
N VAL A 89 -1.93 -8.49 6.86
CA VAL A 89 -2.70 -9.73 6.99
C VAL A 89 -1.80 -10.79 7.65
N PRO A 90 -2.26 -11.50 8.69
CA PRO A 90 -1.46 -12.55 9.32
C PRO A 90 -1.03 -13.63 8.32
N GLY A 91 0.22 -14.06 8.44
CA GLY A 91 0.79 -15.14 7.64
C GLY A 91 1.89 -15.88 8.39
N GLU A 92 2.39 -16.95 7.78
CA GLU A 92 3.52 -17.72 8.28
C GLU A 92 4.83 -17.22 7.63
N ASN A 93 5.89 -17.03 8.44
CA ASN A 93 7.21 -16.54 8.01
C ASN A 93 7.18 -15.20 7.24
N THR A 94 6.43 -14.23 7.77
CA THR A 94 6.23 -12.94 7.09
C THR A 94 7.50 -12.08 7.06
N SER A 95 7.68 -11.34 5.97
CA SER A 95 8.75 -10.34 5.83
C SER A 95 8.41 -9.29 4.78
N ASN A 96 9.09 -8.15 4.82
CA ASN A 96 8.94 -7.08 3.83
C ASN A 96 10.22 -6.92 3.01
N THR A 97 10.11 -7.03 1.69
CA THR A 97 11.20 -6.74 0.76
C THR A 97 10.94 -5.41 0.08
N TRP A 98 11.76 -4.41 0.39
CA TRP A 98 11.77 -3.13 -0.32
C TRP A 98 12.66 -3.22 -1.56
N LEU A 99 12.19 -2.65 -2.67
CA LEU A 99 12.84 -2.71 -3.98
C LEU A 99 13.14 -1.29 -4.48
N GLU A 100 13.25 -1.13 -5.79
CA GLU A 100 13.50 0.14 -6.44
C GLU A 100 12.36 1.17 -6.27
N ALA A 101 12.73 2.44 -6.40
CA ALA A 101 11.75 3.52 -6.46
C ALA A 101 10.89 3.39 -7.73
N VAL A 102 9.63 3.82 -7.64
CA VAL A 102 8.77 4.01 -8.82
C VAL A 102 9.35 5.18 -9.62
N SER A 103 9.73 4.93 -10.88
CA SER A 103 10.33 5.97 -11.72
C SER A 103 9.39 7.17 -11.86
N ASP A 104 9.97 8.37 -11.97
CA ASP A 104 9.16 9.58 -12.19
C ASP A 104 8.41 9.51 -13.54
N ASP A 105 9.02 8.92 -14.57
CA ASP A 105 8.40 8.78 -15.89
C ASP A 105 7.17 7.86 -15.85
N ASP A 106 7.28 6.68 -15.22
CA ASP A 106 6.15 5.76 -15.06
C ASP A 106 5.02 6.40 -14.23
N TYR A 107 5.38 7.10 -13.16
CA TYR A 107 4.42 7.77 -12.29
C TYR A 107 3.71 8.94 -12.99
N ASN A 108 4.44 9.75 -13.75
CA ASN A 108 3.89 10.90 -14.47
C ASN A 108 3.05 10.51 -15.70
N ALA A 109 3.15 9.26 -16.16
CA ALA A 109 2.32 8.71 -17.22
C ALA A 109 0.91 8.26 -16.75
N LEU A 110 0.64 8.29 -15.44
CA LEU A 110 -0.66 7.96 -14.81
C LEU A 110 -1.55 9.19 -14.64
#